data_AF-A0A9X0CEB8-F1
#
_entry.id   AF-A0A9X0CEB8-F1
#
_cell.length_a   1.000
_cell.length_b   1.000
_cell.length_c   1.000
_cell.angle_alpha   90.00
_cell.angle_beta   90.00
_cell.angle_gamma   90.00
#
_symmetry.space_group_name_H-M   'P 1'
#
loop_
_entity.id
_entity.type
_entity.pdbx_description
1 polymer ?
#
loop_
_entity_poly.entity_id
_entity_poly.type
_entity_poly.pdbx_seq_one_letter_code
_entity_poly.pdbx_strand_id
1 'polypeptide(L)' 'MKVNFELRRLAEKKGPDKERFNQLANSIEEFTISLLDPMRRDEGWRKQFGDHLLDGILDDAIEFEQKRYHNS' A
#
# COMPACT_ATOMS: atom_id res chain seq x y z
N MET A 1 2.11 -1.69 -4.36
CA MET A 1 3.04 -0.89 -3.52
C MET A 1 4.01 -0.02 -4.32
N LYS A 2 4.61 -0.54 -5.40
CA LYS A 2 5.49 0.21 -6.32
C LYS A 2 4.98 1.61 -6.74
N VAL A 3 3.69 1.76 -7.04
CA VAL A 3 3.10 3.05 -7.41
C VAL A 3 3.18 4.07 -6.26
N ASN A 4 2.93 3.64 -5.02
CA ASN A 4 3.02 4.50 -3.85
C ASN A 4 4.47 4.96 -3.61
N PHE A 5 5.42 4.03 -3.72
CA PHE A 5 6.86 4.33 -3.65
C PHE A 5 7.29 5.38 -4.69
N GLU A 6 6.88 5.21 -5.94
CA GLU A 6 7.20 6.17 -7.00
C GLU A 6 6.59 7.55 -6.77
N LEU A 7 5.35 7.61 -6.27
CA LEU A 7 4.71 8.89 -5.91
C LEU A 7 5.44 9.60 -4.77
N ARG A 8 5.87 8.86 -3.74
CA ARG A 8 6.68 9.41 -2.64
C ARG A 8 8.03 9.91 -3.16
N ARG A 9 8.69 9.15 -4.04
CA ARG A 9 9.94 9.56 -4.71
C ARG A 9 9.77 10.82 -5.56
N LEU A 10 8.64 10.97 -6.26
CA LEU A 10 8.31 12.17 -7.03
C LEU A 10 8.05 13.38 -6.12
N ALA A 11 7.39 13.17 -4.97
CA ALA A 11 7.17 14.22 -3.97
C ALA A 11 8.48 14.71 -3.33
N GLU A 12 9.45 13.83 -3.13
CA GLU A 12 10.78 14.16 -2.61
C GLU A 12 11.61 15.05 -3.55
N LYS A 13 11.35 14.98 -4.86
CA LYS A 13 11.99 15.86 -5.85
C LYS A 13 11.54 17.34 -5.76
N LYS A 14 10.70 17.71 -4.78
CA LYS A 14 10.25 19.08 -4.44
C LYS A 14 9.76 19.91 -5.64
N GLY A 15 9.10 19.26 -6.60
CA GLY A 15 8.42 19.93 -7.70
C GLY A 15 7.16 20.68 -7.25
N PRO A 16 6.56 21.51 -8.14
CA PRO A 16 5.32 22.24 -7.84
C PRO A 16 4.16 21.32 -7.44
N ASP A 17 4.17 20.06 -7.91
CA ASP A 17 3.14 19.06 -7.64
C ASP A 17 3.43 18.18 -6.41
N LYS A 18 4.43 18.51 -5.58
CA LYS A 18 4.81 17.70 -4.41
C LYS A 18 3.60 17.33 -3.54
N GLU A 19 2.73 18.30 -3.25
CA GLU A 19 1.57 18.09 -2.40
C GLU A 19 0.54 17.16 -3.04
N ARG A 20 0.33 17.26 -4.36
CA ARG A 20 -0.55 16.36 -5.12
C ARG A 20 -0.03 14.93 -5.14
N PHE A 21 1.29 14.74 -5.33
CA PHE A 21 1.89 13.41 -5.27
C PHE A 21 1.77 12.79 -3.88
N ASN A 22 1.95 13.57 -2.82
CA ASN A 22 1.74 13.10 -1.45
C ASN A 22 0.28 12.73 -1.17
N GLN A 23 -0.67 13.55 -1.62
CA GLN A 23 -2.10 13.24 -1.48
C GLN A 23 -2.46 11.94 -2.19
N LEU A 24 -2.01 11.77 -3.43
CA LEU A 24 -2.26 10.56 -4.21
C LEU A 24 -1.61 9.33 -3.58
N ALA A 25 -0.38 9.45 -3.07
CA ALA A 25 0.29 8.38 -2.33
C ALA A 25 -0.52 7.97 -1.10
N ASN A 26 -1.01 8.93 -0.31
CA ASN A 26 -1.82 8.65 0.88
C ASN A 26 -3.14 7.96 0.51
N SER A 27 -3.83 8.40 -0.55
CA SER A 27 -5.08 7.77 -0.99
C SER A 27 -4.87 6.33 -1.48
N ILE A 28 -3.75 6.05 -2.16
CA ILE A 28 -3.41 4.68 -2.56
C ILE A 28 -3.10 3.80 -1.35
N GLU A 29 -2.42 4.34 -0.34
CA GLU A 29 -2.16 3.63 0.91
C GLU A 29 -3.47 3.29 1.64
N GLU A 30 -4.38 4.25 1.77
CA GLU A 30 -5.69 4.03 2.40
C GLU A 30 -6.54 3.01 1.64
N PHE A 31 -6.63 3.12 0.32
CA PHE A 31 -7.33 2.14 -0.50
C PHE A 31 -6.78 0.73 -0.30
N THR A 32 -5.45 0.59 -0.30
CA THR A 32 -4.81 -0.71 -0.18
C THR A 32 -5.00 -1.28 1.24
N ILE A 33 -5.03 -0.44 2.28
CA ILE A 33 -5.33 -0.87 3.66
C ILE A 33 -6.78 -1.34 3.75
N SER A 34 -7.73 -0.57 3.23
CA SER A 34 -9.15 -0.95 3.24
C SER A 34 -9.43 -2.22 2.45
N LEU A 35 -8.63 -2.52 1.43
CA LEU A 35 -8.71 -3.78 0.69
C LEU A 35 -8.18 -4.97 1.51
N LEU A 36 -7.08 -4.78 2.24
CA LEU A 36 -6.38 -5.86 2.96
C LEU A 36 -6.94 -6.13 4.36
N ASP A 37 -7.51 -5.14 5.04
CA ASP A 37 -8.05 -5.28 6.42
C ASP A 37 -9.14 -6.37 6.53
N PRO A 38 -10.12 -6.49 5.61
CA PRO A 38 -11.07 -7.60 5.63
C PRO A 38 -10.41 -8.97 5.50
N MET A 39 -9.35 -9.06 4.70
CA MET A 39 -8.64 -10.31 4.41
C MET A 39 -7.73 -10.74 5.57
N ARG A 40 -7.28 -9.80 6.39
CA ARG A 40 -6.53 -10.07 7.62
C ARG A 40 -7.42 -10.64 8.72
N ARG A 41 -8.71 -10.28 8.73
CA ARG A 41 -9.67 -10.63 9.80
C ARG A 41 -10.47 -11.89 9.52
N ASP A 42 -10.65 -12.27 8.26
CA ASP A 42 -11.49 -13.39 7.86
C ASP A 42 -10.74 -14.35 6.89
N GLU A 43 -10.49 -15.58 7.35
CA GLU A 43 -9.85 -16.63 6.57
C GLU A 43 -10.64 -17.02 5.30
N GLY A 44 -11.97 -16.86 5.30
CA GLY A 44 -12.82 -17.11 4.14
C GLY A 44 -12.57 -16.11 3.01
N TRP A 45 -12.39 -14.84 3.35
CA TRP A 45 -12.01 -13.79 2.40
C TRP A 45 -10.59 -13.98 1.87
N ARG A 46 -9.67 -14.36 2.76
CA ARG A 46 -8.29 -14.72 2.40
C ARG A 46 -8.24 -15.86 1.38
N LYS A 47 -8.97 -16.94 1.63
CA LYS A 47 -9.08 -18.08 0.69
C LYS A 47 -9.74 -17.73 -0.64
N GLN A 48 -10.76 -16.85 -0.65
CA GLN A 48 -11.42 -16.43 -1.90
C GLN A 48 -10.52 -15.60 -2.81
N PHE A 49 -9.67 -14.76 -2.24
CA PHE A 49 -8.74 -13.94 -3.02
C PHE A 49 -7.42 -14.65 -3.38
N GLY A 50 -7.12 -15.75 -2.69
CA GLY A 50 -5.93 -16.56 -2.90
C GLY A 50 -4.79 -16.12 -1.99
N ASP A 51 -4.35 -17.05 -1.13
CA ASP A 51 -3.33 -16.82 -0.11
C ASP A 51 -2.01 -16.27 -0.70
N HIS A 52 -1.60 -16.78 -1.86
CA HIS A 52 -0.40 -16.31 -2.58
C HIS A 52 -0.47 -14.81 -2.94
N LEU A 53 -1.65 -14.30 -3.31
CA LEU A 53 -1.79 -12.92 -3.76
C LEU A 53 -1.58 -11.94 -2.59
N LEU A 54 -2.07 -12.31 -1.41
CA LEU A 54 -1.91 -11.56 -0.17
C LEU A 54 -0.47 -11.52 0.30
N ASP A 55 0.19 -12.67 0.31
CA ASP A 55 1.58 -12.78 0.76
C ASP A 55 2.50 -11.95 -0.15
N GLY A 56 2.30 -12.00 -1.48
CA GLY A 56 3.05 -11.15 -2.41
C GLY A 56 2.80 -9.64 -2.24
N ILE A 57 1.56 -9.22 -1.92
CA ILE A 57 1.26 -7.81 -1.64
C ILE A 57 1.90 -7.34 -0.32
N LEU A 58 1.99 -8.23 0.67
CA LEU A 58 2.64 -7.95 1.96
C LEU A 58 4.17 -7.89 1.81
N ASP A 59 4.76 -8.80 1.03
CA ASP A 59 6.20 -8.77 0.73
C ASP A 59 6.58 -7.48 -0.02
N ASP A 60 5.78 -7.10 -1.02
CA ASP A 60 5.89 -5.81 -1.70
C ASP A 60 5.77 -4.63 -0.70
N ALA A 61 4.87 -4.71 0.29
CA ALA A 61 4.68 -3.64 1.27
C ALA A 61 5.92 -3.44 2.16
N ILE A 62 6.58 -4.54 2.50
CA ILE A 62 7.83 -4.57 3.25
C ILE A 62 8.96 -4.02 2.38
N GLU A 63 9.11 -4.49 1.13
CA GLU A 63 10.14 -4.05 0.19
C GLU A 63 10.09 -2.54 -0.06
N PHE A 64 8.89 -1.98 -0.18
CA PHE A 64 8.69 -0.55 -0.44
C PHE A 64 8.54 0.30 0.84
N GLU A 65 8.94 -0.23 2.00
CA GLU A 65 8.94 0.44 3.31
C GLU A 65 7.63 1.18 3.64
N GLN A 66 6.48 0.60 3.31
CA GLN A 66 5.19 1.24 3.54
C GLN A 66 4.84 1.20 5.03
N LYS A 67 5.23 2.26 5.76
CA LYS A 67 5.21 2.34 7.23
C LYS A 67 3.84 2.05 7.87
N ARG A 68 2.72 2.31 7.18
CA ARG A 68 1.38 1.99 7.72
C ARG A 68 1.06 0.48 7.73
N TYR A 69 1.78 -0.35 6.99
CA TYR A 69 1.61 -1.81 7.00
C TYR A 69 2.38 -2.51 8.11
N HIS A 70 3.52 -1.95 8.52
CA HIS A 70 4.42 -2.58 9.48
C HIS A 70 3.89 -2.54 10.93
N ASN A 71 2.99 -1.60 11.26
CA ASN A 71 2.48 -1.35 12.62
C ASN A 71 0.97 -1.61 12.78
N SER A 72 0.30 -2.23 11.80
CA SER A 72 -1.12 -2.58 11.86
C SER A 72 -1.33 -4.08 11.93
#